data_AF-A0A950K0H2-F1
#
_entry.id   AF-A0A950K0H2-F1
#
_cell.length_a   1.000
_cell.length_b   1.000
_cell.length_c   1.000
_cell.angle_alpha   90.00
_cell.angle_beta   90.00
_cell.angle_gamma   90.00
#
_symmetry.space_group_name_H-M   'P 1'
#
loop_
_entity.id
_entity.type
_entity.pdbx_description
1 polymer ?
#
loop_
_entity_poly.entity_id
_entity_poly.type
_entity_poly.pdbx_seq_one_letter_code
_entity_poly.pdbx_strand_id
1 'polypeptide(L)'
;MKAPLPPNYRPPQWATREFRRLLLVGIMGCAVIGVLVFDIAPKFSEKPVKAVKAQGPDAYVPQAAAPGEVRPVKYEGVLEKVKDGTSIDDQDESYQYLVRALSRMEPAHLAKEAKSVDYPYYSKLSGELRGQTAKVLALFLQSNPIRIDGAPGGVNFIHRTYLMDLSGTEGYVVDLLEAPGDLEPRTLVGMDAVFLKLGTYESKRGSVQAPLFVGKSLRVVKERMAAGPVAGLSGTMIAAVGAVLMLTILMLTSFMFRKGPKRPAAPQGPALSLETLKS
;
A
#
# COMPACT_ATOMS: atom_id res chain seq x y z
N MET A 1 7.05 -60.66 -24.50
CA MET A 1 5.67 -60.71 -25.03
C MET A 1 4.70 -60.41 -23.88
N LYS A 2 3.84 -59.38 -24.00
CA LYS A 2 2.90 -59.01 -22.94
C LYS A 2 1.71 -59.97 -22.99
N ALA A 3 1.42 -60.65 -21.88
CA ALA A 3 0.29 -61.57 -21.79
C ALA A 3 -1.04 -60.81 -22.03
N PRO A 4 -2.02 -61.42 -22.71
CA PRO A 4 -3.32 -60.80 -22.95
C PRO A 4 -4.04 -60.55 -21.63
N LEU A 5 -4.64 -59.36 -21.50
CA LEU A 5 -5.42 -58.97 -20.34
C LEU A 5 -6.70 -59.85 -20.24
N PRO A 6 -7.19 -60.13 -19.03
CA PRO A 6 -8.42 -60.91 -18.85
C PRO A 6 -9.62 -60.20 -19.49
N PRO A 7 -10.59 -60.95 -20.06
CA PRO A 7 -11.68 -60.41 -20.89
C PRO A 7 -12.60 -59.42 -20.16
N ASN A 8 -12.58 -59.39 -18.82
CA ASN A 8 -13.40 -58.51 -17.99
C ASN A 8 -12.61 -57.38 -17.31
N TYR A 9 -11.39 -57.08 -17.75
CA TYR A 9 -10.62 -55.97 -17.17
C TYR A 9 -11.26 -54.62 -17.50
N ARG A 10 -11.89 -54.00 -16.50
CA ARG A 10 -12.29 -52.59 -16.56
C ARG A 10 -11.17 -51.75 -15.96
N PRO A 11 -10.55 -50.82 -16.70
CA PRO A 11 -9.56 -49.94 -16.11
C PRO A 11 -10.23 -49.14 -14.99
N PRO A 12 -9.53 -48.94 -13.86
CA PRO A 12 -10.08 -48.14 -12.78
C PRO A 12 -10.36 -46.72 -13.28
N GLN A 13 -11.42 -46.09 -12.76
CA GLN A 13 -11.95 -44.83 -13.29
C GLN A 13 -10.89 -43.71 -13.39
N TRP A 14 -9.93 -43.68 -12.46
CA TRP A 14 -8.82 -42.70 -12.44
C TRP A 14 -7.77 -42.89 -13.55
N ALA A 15 -7.73 -44.06 -14.20
CA ALA A 15 -6.84 -44.33 -15.32
C ALA A 15 -7.44 -43.94 -16.68
N THR A 16 -8.73 -43.57 -16.72
CA THR A 16 -9.42 -43.18 -17.96
C THR A 16 -8.97 -41.80 -18.44
N ARG A 17 -8.97 -41.61 -19.77
CA ARG A 17 -8.62 -40.32 -20.40
C ARG A 17 -9.56 -39.19 -19.96
N GLU A 18 -10.83 -39.51 -19.76
CA GLU A 18 -11.85 -38.55 -19.35
C GLU A 18 -11.62 -38.06 -17.92
N PHE A 19 -11.27 -38.95 -16.99
CA PHE A 19 -10.92 -38.55 -15.63
C PHE A 19 -9.70 -37.62 -15.59
N ARG A 20 -8.67 -37.88 -16.40
CA ARG A 20 -7.49 -37.02 -16.49
C ARG A 20 -7.82 -35.63 -17.03
N ARG A 21 -8.70 -35.54 -18.03
CA ARG A 21 -9.20 -34.25 -18.55
C ARG A 21 -9.95 -33.49 -17.47
N LEU A 22 -10.83 -34.18 -16.75
CA LEU A 22 -11.65 -33.58 -15.69
C LEU A 22 -10.76 -33.03 -14.56
N LEU A 23 -9.72 -33.78 -14.17
CA LEU A 23 -8.74 -33.33 -13.19
C LEU A 23 -7.94 -32.11 -13.66
N LEU A 24 -7.49 -32.08 -14.92
CA LEU A 24 -6.78 -30.92 -15.49
C LEU A 24 -7.66 -29.67 -15.54
N VAL A 25 -8.93 -29.82 -15.96
CA VAL A 25 -9.91 -28.72 -15.97
C VAL A 25 -10.18 -28.23 -14.55
N GLY A 26 -10.28 -29.15 -13.58
CA GLY A 26 -10.43 -28.80 -12.16
C GLY A 26 -9.27 -27.98 -11.63
N ILE A 27 -8.02 -28.41 -11.89
CA ILE A 27 -6.81 -27.69 -11.48
C ILE A 27 -6.75 -26.30 -12.15
N MET A 28 -7.03 -26.22 -13.45
CA MET A 28 -7.06 -24.95 -14.18
C MET A 28 -8.14 -24.01 -13.62
N GLY A 29 -9.32 -24.53 -13.29
CA GLY A 29 -10.39 -23.79 -12.63
C GLY A 29 -9.96 -23.27 -11.25
N CYS A 30 -9.35 -24.12 -10.42
CA CYS A 30 -8.81 -23.70 -9.13
C CYS A 30 -7.71 -22.64 -9.26
N ALA A 31 -6.84 -22.73 -10.28
CA ALA A 31 -5.81 -21.74 -10.54
C ALA A 31 -6.41 -20.38 -10.93
N VAL A 32 -7.43 -20.37 -11.80
CA VAL A 32 -8.16 -19.15 -12.17
C VAL A 32 -8.89 -18.55 -10.97
N ILE A 33 -9.54 -19.37 -10.13
CA ILE A 33 -10.15 -18.91 -8.88
C ILE A 33 -9.09 -18.34 -7.94
N GLY A 34 -7.91 -18.95 -7.86
CA GLY A 34 -6.77 -18.44 -7.10
C GLY A 34 -6.36 -17.05 -7.57
N VAL A 35 -6.15 -16.85 -8.87
CA VAL A 35 -5.86 -15.52 -9.44
C VAL A 35 -6.99 -14.54 -9.15
N LEU A 36 -8.25 -14.97 -9.28
CA LEU A 36 -9.40 -14.12 -8.98
C LEU A 36 -9.45 -13.71 -7.50
N VAL A 37 -9.12 -14.61 -6.57
CA VAL A 37 -9.18 -14.34 -5.12
C VAL A 37 -7.95 -13.59 -4.62
N PHE A 38 -6.75 -13.86 -5.15
CA PHE A 38 -5.51 -13.29 -4.64
C PHE A 38 -5.02 -12.06 -5.41
N ASP A 39 -5.30 -11.93 -6.71
CA ASP A 39 -4.86 -10.76 -7.50
C ASP A 39 -6.00 -9.78 -7.79
N ILE A 40 -7.22 -10.29 -7.98
CA ILE A 40 -8.36 -9.48 -8.45
C ILE A 40 -9.28 -9.07 -7.29
N ALA A 41 -9.63 -9.98 -6.37
CA ALA A 41 -10.47 -9.66 -5.23
C ALA A 41 -9.87 -8.59 -4.30
N PRO A 42 -8.55 -8.47 -4.05
CA PRO A 42 -8.01 -7.35 -3.31
C PRO A 42 -8.27 -6.02 -4.02
N LYS A 43 -8.29 -5.98 -5.35
CA LYS A 43 -8.60 -4.77 -6.13
C LYS A 43 -10.07 -4.36 -6.06
N PHE A 44 -10.96 -5.29 -5.73
CA PHE A 44 -12.38 -5.00 -5.46
C PHE A 44 -12.68 -4.86 -3.95
N SER A 45 -11.79 -5.36 -3.08
CA SER A 45 -11.82 -5.19 -1.63
C SER A 45 -10.91 -4.06 -1.12
N GLU A 46 -10.28 -3.31 -2.02
CA GLU A 46 -10.18 -1.85 -1.93
C GLU A 46 -11.61 -1.29 -1.87
N LYS A 47 -12.32 -1.62 -0.78
CA LYS A 47 -13.31 -0.74 -0.20
C LYS A 47 -12.69 0.65 -0.29
N PRO A 48 -13.44 1.71 -0.64
CA PRO A 48 -12.95 3.05 -0.36
C PRO A 48 -12.50 2.96 1.09
N VAL A 49 -11.19 3.06 1.32
CA VAL A 49 -10.64 3.07 2.66
C VAL A 49 -11.45 4.17 3.26
N LYS A 50 -12.42 3.82 4.12
CA LYS A 50 -13.22 4.79 4.86
C LYS A 50 -12.13 5.67 5.38
N ALA A 51 -12.03 6.89 4.83
CA ALA A 51 -10.92 7.80 5.10
C ALA A 51 -10.68 7.62 6.57
N VAL A 52 -9.53 7.01 6.94
CA VAL A 52 -9.22 6.77 8.34
C VAL A 52 -9.42 8.15 8.89
N LYS A 53 -10.51 8.32 9.66
CA LYS A 53 -10.97 9.63 10.08
C LYS A 53 -9.76 10.12 10.83
N ALA A 54 -8.94 10.92 10.16
CA ALA A 54 -7.91 11.62 10.83
C ALA A 54 -8.72 12.41 11.82
N GLN A 55 -8.40 12.23 13.09
CA GLN A 55 -8.94 12.95 14.21
C GLN A 55 -10.10 12.24 14.92
N GLY A 56 -9.86 12.03 16.22
CA GLY A 56 -10.93 12.06 17.20
C GLY A 56 -11.73 13.38 17.10
N PRO A 57 -12.64 13.64 18.04
CA PRO A 57 -13.59 14.77 17.99
C PRO A 57 -12.97 16.20 17.92
N ASP A 58 -11.66 16.35 17.76
CA ASP A 58 -10.91 17.62 17.79
C ASP A 58 -10.49 18.15 16.41
N ALA A 59 -11.16 17.73 15.34
CA ALA A 59 -10.89 18.24 14.00
C ALA A 59 -11.21 19.74 13.91
N TYR A 60 -10.19 20.56 13.65
CA TYR A 60 -10.39 22.01 13.57
C TYR A 60 -11.10 22.34 12.26
N VAL A 61 -12.34 22.80 12.37
CA VAL A 61 -13.08 23.40 11.26
C VAL A 61 -12.79 24.90 11.27
N PRO A 62 -12.08 25.43 10.26
CA PRO A 62 -11.87 26.87 10.18
C PRO A 62 -13.23 27.56 9.98
N GLN A 63 -13.53 28.56 10.80
CA GLN A 63 -14.66 29.44 10.58
C GLN A 63 -14.23 30.53 9.60
N ALA A 64 -15.05 30.75 8.57
CA ALA A 64 -14.84 31.84 7.63
C ALA A 64 -14.81 33.17 8.40
N ALA A 65 -13.72 33.93 8.28
CA ALA A 65 -13.54 35.15 9.06
C ALA A 65 -14.61 36.18 8.67
N ALA A 66 -15.35 36.69 9.65
CA ALA A 66 -16.30 37.78 9.41
C ALA A 66 -15.54 39.06 8.99
N PRO A 67 -16.10 39.91 8.12
CA PRO A 67 -15.45 41.15 7.71
C PRO A 67 -15.23 42.07 8.93
N GLY A 68 -13.98 42.20 9.36
CA GLY A 68 -13.56 43.04 10.49
C GLY A 68 -12.86 42.30 11.64
N GLU A 69 -12.77 40.97 11.61
CA GLU A 69 -12.04 40.23 12.65
C GLU A 69 -10.52 40.31 12.44
N VAL A 70 -9.82 40.81 13.46
CA VAL A 70 -8.36 40.87 13.49
C VAL A 70 -7.83 39.45 13.64
N ARG A 71 -7.38 38.88 12.51
CA ARG A 71 -6.71 37.58 12.49
C ARG A 71 -5.43 37.69 13.33
N PRO A 72 -5.11 36.72 14.21
CA PRO A 72 -3.77 36.62 14.77
C PRO A 72 -2.83 36.18 13.64
N VAL A 73 -2.38 37.12 12.81
CA VAL A 73 -1.46 36.85 11.71
C VAL A 73 -0.07 36.67 12.29
N LYS A 74 0.28 35.42 12.62
CA LYS A 74 1.56 35.06 13.26
C LYS A 74 2.79 35.49 12.44
N TYR A 75 2.64 35.66 11.13
CA TYR A 75 3.70 36.02 10.19
C TYR A 75 3.57 37.47 9.66
N GLU A 76 3.14 38.40 10.53
CA GLU A 76 3.22 39.87 10.32
C GLU A 76 2.58 40.38 9.01
N GLY A 77 1.57 39.69 8.48
CA GLY A 77 0.94 40.05 7.20
C GLY A 77 1.80 39.74 5.96
N VAL A 78 3.03 39.24 6.13
CA VAL A 78 3.93 38.93 5.00
C VAL A 78 3.31 37.90 4.07
N LEU A 79 2.62 36.90 4.64
CA LEU A 79 1.97 35.84 3.87
C LEU A 79 0.68 36.31 3.16
N GLU A 80 0.13 37.49 3.46
CA GLU A 80 -1.09 37.99 2.80
C GLU A 80 -0.87 38.28 1.31
N LYS A 81 0.37 38.59 0.93
CA LYS A 81 0.77 38.87 -0.46
C LYS A 81 0.87 37.61 -1.33
N VAL A 82 0.87 36.43 -0.72
CA VAL A 82 0.99 35.16 -1.43
C VAL A 82 -0.24 34.92 -2.29
N LYS A 83 -0.02 34.52 -3.55
CA LYS A 83 -1.09 34.23 -4.50
C LYS A 83 -1.25 32.72 -4.68
N ASP A 84 -2.47 32.24 -4.50
CA ASP A 84 -2.82 30.86 -4.84
C ASP A 84 -2.83 30.67 -6.38
N GLY A 85 -2.60 29.43 -6.82
CA GLY A 85 -2.52 29.07 -8.24
C GLY A 85 -1.15 29.31 -8.89
N THR A 86 -0.23 29.97 -8.18
CA THR A 86 1.15 30.18 -8.62
C THR A 86 1.98 28.91 -8.52
N SER A 87 3.11 28.84 -9.24
CA SER A 87 3.95 27.65 -9.27
C SER A 87 4.50 27.34 -7.88
N ILE A 88 4.61 26.07 -7.54
CA ILE A 88 5.33 25.65 -6.32
C ILE A 88 6.82 26.00 -6.39
N ASP A 89 7.38 26.22 -7.58
CA ASP A 89 8.79 26.60 -7.77
C ASP A 89 9.06 28.08 -7.48
N ASP A 90 8.01 28.90 -7.35
CA ASP A 90 8.16 30.34 -7.11
C ASP A 90 8.64 30.60 -5.67
N GLN A 91 9.91 30.99 -5.52
CA GLN A 91 10.56 31.32 -4.23
C GLN A 91 10.46 32.81 -3.90
N ASP A 92 9.23 33.31 -3.76
CA ASP A 92 8.96 34.72 -3.44
C ASP A 92 9.48 35.15 -2.05
N GLU A 93 9.42 36.46 -1.77
CA GLU A 93 9.86 37.01 -0.48
C GLU A 93 9.11 36.38 0.71
N SER A 94 7.83 36.06 0.53
CA SER A 94 6.98 35.44 1.54
C SER A 94 7.45 34.02 1.89
N TYR A 95 7.79 33.24 0.87
CA TYR A 95 8.39 31.92 1.00
C TYR A 95 9.74 32.00 1.72
N GLN A 96 10.63 32.90 1.29
CA GLN A 96 11.94 33.06 1.93
C GLN A 96 11.84 33.52 3.39
N TYR A 97 10.89 34.40 3.71
CA TYR A 97 10.59 34.82 5.07
C TYR A 97 10.14 33.63 5.92
N LEU A 98 9.23 32.79 5.41
CA LEU A 98 8.76 31.61 6.13
C LEU A 98 9.89 30.61 6.38
N VAL A 99 10.74 30.33 5.39
CA VAL A 99 11.92 29.47 5.55
C VAL A 99 12.85 30.03 6.62
N ARG A 100 13.14 31.35 6.59
CA ARG A 100 13.97 32.01 7.61
C ARG A 100 13.35 31.88 9.01
N ALA A 101 12.04 32.10 9.15
CA ALA A 101 11.35 31.99 10.42
C ALA A 101 11.40 30.55 10.97
N LEU A 102 11.13 29.56 10.12
CA LEU A 102 11.14 28.14 10.51
C LEU A 102 12.54 27.60 10.81
N SER A 103 13.57 28.11 10.14
CA SER A 103 14.96 27.71 10.41
C SER A 103 15.37 27.96 11.87
N ARG A 104 14.84 29.03 12.47
CA ARG A 104 15.11 29.45 13.86
C ARG A 104 14.17 28.84 14.89
N MET A 105 13.07 28.23 14.44
CA MET A 105 12.03 27.69 15.32
C MET A 105 12.33 26.23 15.69
N GLU A 106 12.10 25.84 16.95
CA GLU A 106 12.18 24.43 17.33
C GLU A 106 10.93 23.65 16.88
N PRO A 107 11.07 22.39 16.46
CA PRO A 107 9.94 21.54 16.06
C PRO A 107 8.85 21.43 17.14
N ALA A 108 9.23 21.45 18.43
CA ALA A 108 8.30 21.38 19.54
C ALA A 108 7.33 22.57 19.61
N HIS A 109 7.75 23.75 19.14
CA HIS A 109 6.86 24.92 19.07
C HIS A 109 5.82 24.77 17.96
N LEU A 110 6.21 24.22 16.81
CA LEU A 110 5.27 23.90 15.72
C LEU A 110 4.23 22.90 16.20
N ALA A 111 4.65 21.83 16.86
CA ALA A 111 3.75 20.77 17.34
C ALA A 111 2.65 21.27 18.31
N LYS A 112 2.96 22.28 19.14
CA LYS A 112 2.00 22.87 20.10
C LYS A 112 0.88 23.65 19.40
N GLU A 113 1.21 24.29 18.30
CA GLU A 113 0.28 25.11 17.54
C GLU A 113 -0.41 24.35 16.41
N ALA A 114 0.13 23.18 16.06
CA ALA A 114 -0.34 22.38 14.95
C ALA A 114 -1.77 21.90 15.18
N LYS A 115 -2.68 22.32 14.30
CA LYS A 115 -4.07 21.87 14.27
C LYS A 115 -4.24 20.84 13.17
N SER A 116 -5.12 19.87 13.39
CA SER A 116 -5.48 18.94 12.33
C SER A 116 -6.61 19.56 11.50
N VAL A 117 -6.39 19.64 10.20
CA VAL A 117 -7.29 20.32 9.25
C VAL A 117 -7.52 19.39 8.07
N ASP A 118 -8.78 19.16 7.72
CA ASP A 118 -9.12 18.28 6.61
C ASP A 118 -8.74 18.88 5.26
N TYR A 119 -8.32 18.02 4.33
CA TYR A 119 -7.83 18.43 3.02
C TYR A 119 -8.77 19.40 2.27
N PRO A 120 -10.11 19.18 2.21
CA PRO A 120 -11.00 20.04 1.45
C PRO A 120 -11.07 21.50 1.94
N TYR A 121 -10.58 21.80 3.16
CA TYR A 121 -10.54 23.16 3.65
C TYR A 121 -9.40 23.98 3.05
N TYR A 122 -8.29 23.34 2.64
CA TYR A 122 -7.20 24.09 2.00
C TYR A 122 -7.62 24.69 0.66
N SER A 123 -8.53 24.04 -0.08
CA SER A 123 -9.07 24.59 -1.33
C SER A 123 -10.14 25.66 -1.12
N LYS A 124 -10.97 25.51 -0.08
CA LYS A 124 -12.11 26.40 0.18
C LYS A 124 -11.74 27.66 0.98
N LEU A 125 -10.79 27.55 1.90
CA LEU A 125 -10.43 28.56 2.89
C LEU A 125 -8.92 28.84 2.90
N SER A 126 -8.25 28.75 1.74
CA SER A 126 -6.80 28.93 1.60
C SER A 126 -6.30 30.23 2.23
N GLY A 127 -6.98 31.34 1.97
CA GLY A 127 -6.60 32.66 2.49
C GLY A 127 -6.68 32.78 4.02
N GLU A 128 -7.45 31.93 4.70
CA GLU A 128 -7.57 31.91 6.16
C GLU A 128 -6.61 30.93 6.82
N LEU A 129 -6.38 29.81 6.15
CA LEU A 129 -5.44 28.79 6.60
C LEU A 129 -3.99 29.19 6.38
N ARG A 130 -3.73 30.20 5.56
CA ARG A 130 -2.37 30.66 5.25
C ARG A 130 -1.64 31.11 6.52
N GLY A 131 -0.46 30.57 6.73
CA GLY A 131 0.34 30.79 7.93
C GLY A 131 -0.15 29.99 9.15
N GLN A 132 -1.17 29.16 9.03
CA GLN A 132 -1.53 28.25 10.12
C GLN A 132 -0.63 27.01 10.09
N THR A 133 -0.24 26.56 11.29
CA THR A 133 0.49 25.31 11.45
C THR A 133 -0.52 24.16 11.43
N ALA A 134 -0.33 23.21 10.51
CA ALA A 134 -1.17 22.05 10.34
C ALA A 134 -0.42 20.75 10.71
N LYS A 135 -1.15 19.81 11.31
CA LYS A 135 -0.72 18.42 11.45
C LYS A 135 -1.03 17.70 10.15
N VAL A 136 0.01 17.23 9.47
CA VAL A 136 -0.12 16.44 8.25
C VAL A 136 0.22 15.00 8.58
N LEU A 137 -0.72 14.09 8.29
CA LEU A 137 -0.53 12.64 8.37
C LEU A 137 -0.79 12.08 6.98
N ALA A 138 0.24 11.51 6.35
CA ALA A 138 0.20 11.20 4.93
C ALA A 138 1.14 10.02 4.59
N LEU A 139 1.04 9.53 3.36
CA LEU A 139 1.94 8.53 2.79
C LEU A 139 3.04 9.23 1.99
N PHE A 140 4.30 8.88 2.27
CA PHE A 140 5.45 9.39 1.54
C PHE A 140 5.45 8.90 0.08
N LEU A 141 5.78 9.76 -0.89
CA LEU A 141 5.95 9.32 -2.29
C LEU A 141 7.40 9.45 -2.75
N GLN A 142 7.93 10.67 -2.72
CA GLN A 142 9.27 11.01 -3.18
C GLN A 142 9.72 12.34 -2.57
N SER A 143 11.03 12.56 -2.53
CA SER A 143 11.62 13.82 -2.05
C SER A 143 12.81 14.21 -2.93
N ASN A 144 12.84 15.46 -3.36
CA ASN A 144 13.90 16.01 -4.19
C ASN A 144 14.56 17.21 -3.49
N PRO A 145 15.90 17.29 -3.45
CA PRO A 145 16.58 18.47 -2.94
C PRO A 145 16.39 19.64 -3.92
N ILE A 146 16.04 20.81 -3.40
CA ILE A 146 15.91 22.06 -4.15
C ILE A 146 16.84 23.09 -3.51
N ARG A 147 17.60 23.78 -4.34
CA ARG A 147 18.42 24.91 -3.90
C ARG A 147 17.55 26.14 -3.67
N ILE A 148 17.76 26.83 -2.56
CA ILE A 148 17.11 28.10 -2.28
C ILE A 148 18.06 29.24 -2.58
N ASP A 149 17.56 30.22 -3.33
CA ASP A 149 18.32 31.43 -3.62
C ASP A 149 18.46 32.33 -2.38
N GLY A 150 19.65 32.89 -2.18
CA GLY A 150 19.93 33.80 -1.06
C GLY A 150 20.09 33.14 0.32
N ALA A 151 19.92 31.82 0.44
CA ALA A 151 20.12 31.05 1.67
C ALA A 151 19.42 31.63 2.92
N PRO A 152 18.09 31.83 2.90
CA PRO A 152 17.35 32.44 4.00
C PRO A 152 17.53 31.65 5.29
N GLY A 153 17.99 32.32 6.35
CA GLY A 153 18.28 31.65 7.62
C GLY A 153 19.45 30.68 7.58
N GLY A 154 20.32 30.76 6.57
CA GLY A 154 21.44 29.84 6.37
C GLY A 154 21.06 28.53 5.67
N VAL A 155 19.81 28.40 5.21
CA VAL A 155 19.30 27.18 4.55
C VAL A 155 19.58 27.26 3.05
N ASN A 156 20.56 26.48 2.58
CA ASN A 156 20.92 26.43 1.15
C ASN A 156 20.06 25.45 0.34
N PHE A 157 19.60 24.39 0.99
CA PHE A 157 18.83 23.32 0.39
C PHE A 157 17.62 23.02 1.25
N ILE A 158 16.51 22.76 0.59
CA ILE A 158 15.32 22.16 1.17
C ILE A 158 15.01 20.87 0.42
N HIS A 159 14.13 20.07 0.99
CA HIS A 159 13.68 18.83 0.41
C HIS A 159 12.20 18.93 0.07
N ARG A 160 11.92 19.13 -1.22
CA ARG A 160 10.55 19.11 -1.71
C ARG A 160 10.03 17.69 -1.72
N THR A 161 9.12 17.44 -0.80
CA THR A 161 8.55 16.14 -0.52
C THR A 161 7.12 16.10 -1.00
N TYR A 162 6.82 15.13 -1.85
CA TYR A 162 5.46 14.85 -2.31
C TYR A 162 4.87 13.78 -1.41
N LEU A 163 3.71 14.08 -0.86
CA LEU A 163 2.96 13.20 0.01
C LEU A 163 1.58 12.96 -0.58
N MET A 164 0.97 11.87 -0.15
CA MET A 164 -0.38 11.50 -0.54
C MET A 164 -1.23 11.34 0.70
N ASP A 165 -2.47 11.82 0.68
CA ASP A 165 -3.42 11.55 1.76
C ASP A 165 -3.62 10.03 1.94
N LEU A 166 -4.10 9.62 3.12
CA LEU A 166 -4.35 8.23 3.49
C LEU A 166 -5.38 7.56 2.57
N SER A 167 -6.25 8.34 1.92
CA SER A 167 -7.17 7.86 0.89
C SER A 167 -6.48 7.45 -0.42
N GLY A 168 -5.27 7.94 -0.66
CA GLY A 168 -4.55 7.73 -1.92
C GLY A 168 -4.99 8.63 -3.08
N THR A 169 -5.93 9.56 -2.87
CA THR A 169 -6.52 10.36 -3.94
C THR A 169 -5.97 11.76 -4.05
N GLU A 170 -5.59 12.36 -2.92
CA GLU A 170 -5.18 13.76 -2.82
C GLU A 170 -3.69 13.85 -2.47
N GLY A 171 -3.02 14.91 -2.91
CA GLY A 171 -1.58 15.08 -2.77
C GLY A 171 -1.22 16.34 -1.99
N TYR A 172 -0.22 16.26 -1.12
CA TYR A 172 0.40 17.40 -0.47
C TYR A 172 1.80 17.63 -1.04
N VAL A 173 2.22 18.89 -1.12
CA VAL A 173 3.61 19.24 -1.37
C VAL A 173 4.16 19.89 -0.12
N VAL A 174 5.29 19.38 0.40
CA VAL A 174 5.92 19.91 1.59
C VAL A 174 7.38 20.16 1.33
N ASP A 175 7.79 21.41 1.49
CA ASP A 175 9.18 21.81 1.45
C ASP A 175 9.77 21.68 2.87
N LEU A 176 10.64 20.68 3.05
CA LEU A 176 11.26 20.35 4.33
C LEU A 176 12.63 21.02 4.48
N LEU A 177 12.89 21.62 5.65
CA LEU A 177 14.19 22.21 5.96
C LEU A 177 15.26 21.14 6.25
N GLU A 178 14.86 19.98 6.76
CA GLU A 178 15.72 18.84 7.02
C GLU A 178 15.41 17.72 6.01
N ALA A 179 16.44 16.97 5.61
CA ALA A 179 16.27 15.86 4.69
C ALA A 179 15.35 14.79 5.30
N PRO A 180 14.29 14.34 4.59
CA PRO A 180 13.64 13.10 4.95
C PRO A 180 14.69 12.01 4.75
N GLY A 181 14.96 11.21 5.79
CA GLY A 181 15.91 10.10 5.69
C GLY A 181 15.52 9.08 4.61
N ASP A 182 16.21 7.95 4.54
CA ASP A 182 15.87 6.92 3.56
C ASP A 182 14.51 6.28 3.89
N LEU A 183 13.47 6.70 3.17
CA LEU A 183 12.10 6.24 3.34
C LEU A 183 11.61 5.52 2.09
N GLU A 184 10.96 4.38 2.29
CA GLU A 184 10.31 3.66 1.21
C GLU A 184 9.04 4.40 0.76
N PRO A 185 8.70 4.39 -0.55
CA PRO A 185 7.42 4.89 -1.03
C PRO A 185 6.25 4.24 -0.27
N ARG A 186 5.24 5.04 0.03
CA ARG A 186 4.04 4.71 0.84
C ARG A 186 4.31 4.45 2.32
N THR A 187 5.47 4.87 2.85
CA THR A 187 5.68 4.90 4.30
C THR A 187 4.72 5.89 4.95
N LEU A 188 4.06 5.50 6.05
CA LEU A 188 3.21 6.39 6.83
C LEU A 188 4.06 7.39 7.60
N VAL A 189 3.82 8.66 7.33
CA VAL A 189 4.61 9.78 7.86
C VAL A 189 3.72 10.84 8.45
N GLY A 190 4.22 11.48 9.49
CA GLY A 190 3.61 12.63 10.13
C GLY A 190 4.55 13.82 10.08
N MET A 191 3.98 15.02 10.16
CA MET A 191 4.75 16.25 10.35
C MET A 191 3.84 17.38 10.83
N ASP A 192 4.47 18.43 11.34
CA ASP A 192 3.82 19.70 11.62
C ASP A 192 4.42 20.74 10.68
N ALA A 193 3.59 21.36 9.85
CA ALA A 193 4.05 22.23 8.78
C ALA A 193 3.13 23.44 8.61
N VAL A 194 3.67 24.55 8.15
CA VAL A 194 2.93 25.80 7.96
C VAL A 194 2.37 25.83 6.55
N PHE A 195 1.06 26.01 6.42
CA PHE A 195 0.43 26.15 5.10
C PHE A 195 0.78 27.49 4.47
N LEU A 196 1.30 27.47 3.24
CA LEU A 196 1.72 28.66 2.51
C LEU A 196 0.72 29.07 1.44
N LYS A 197 0.39 28.16 0.52
CA LYS A 197 -0.48 28.45 -0.63
C LYS A 197 -1.03 27.18 -1.26
N LEU A 198 -2.05 27.34 -2.11
CA LEU A 198 -2.35 26.33 -3.12
C LEU A 198 -1.44 26.54 -4.32
N GLY A 199 -0.39 25.73 -4.44
CA GLY A 199 0.55 25.81 -5.54
C GLY A 199 0.16 24.92 -6.71
N THR A 200 0.63 25.26 -7.91
CA THR A 200 0.47 24.45 -9.12
C THR A 200 1.80 23.78 -9.49
N TYR A 201 1.73 22.57 -10.02
CA TYR A 201 2.89 21.86 -10.55
C TYR A 201 2.51 20.93 -11.70
N GLU A 202 3.48 20.62 -12.56
CA GLU A 202 3.26 19.70 -13.67
C GLU A 202 3.37 18.25 -13.21
N SER A 203 2.32 17.48 -13.47
CA SER A 203 2.31 16.03 -13.30
C SER A 203 2.26 15.33 -14.65
N LYS A 204 2.46 14.00 -14.66
CA LYS A 204 2.26 13.19 -15.89
C LYS A 204 0.84 13.30 -16.47
N ARG A 205 -0.14 13.77 -15.69
CA ARG A 205 -1.53 13.95 -16.08
C ARG A 205 -1.89 15.41 -16.38
N GLY A 206 -0.90 16.30 -16.44
CA GLY A 206 -1.05 17.75 -16.61
C GLY A 206 -0.87 18.52 -15.30
N SER A 207 -1.20 19.81 -15.35
CA SER A 207 -1.10 20.72 -14.21
C SER A 207 -2.04 20.31 -13.07
N VAL A 208 -1.47 20.14 -11.88
CA VAL A 208 -2.19 19.78 -10.65
C VAL A 208 -2.03 20.89 -9.63
N GLN A 209 -3.11 21.22 -8.94
CA GLN A 209 -3.09 22.14 -7.80
C GLN A 209 -3.06 21.33 -6.50
N ALA A 210 -2.13 21.66 -5.61
CA ALA A 210 -1.97 21.01 -4.32
C ALA A 210 -1.61 22.03 -3.23
N PRO A 211 -1.99 21.77 -1.97
CA PRO A 211 -1.54 22.58 -0.86
C PRO A 211 -0.04 22.43 -0.64
N LEU A 212 0.66 23.57 -0.65
CA LEU A 212 2.09 23.69 -0.39
C LEU A 212 2.30 24.09 1.07
N PHE A 213 3.11 23.30 1.77
CA PHE A 213 3.52 23.55 3.15
C PHE A 213 5.03 23.74 3.24
N VAL A 214 5.45 24.46 4.27
CA VAL A 214 6.87 24.50 4.68
C VAL A 214 6.96 23.91 6.08
N GLY A 215 7.75 22.85 6.21
CA GLY A 215 7.90 22.07 7.44
C GLY A 215 9.37 21.89 7.81
N LYS A 216 9.65 21.56 9.06
CA LYS A 216 11.04 21.37 9.50
C LYS A 216 11.54 19.97 9.20
N SER A 217 10.86 18.96 9.73
CA SER A 217 11.25 17.56 9.58
C SER A 217 10.05 16.64 9.49
N LEU A 218 10.30 15.45 8.95
CA LEU A 218 9.32 14.41 8.73
C LEU A 218 9.58 13.27 9.73
N ARG A 219 8.52 12.79 10.39
CA ARG A 219 8.58 11.69 11.36
C ARG A 219 7.86 10.46 10.81
N VAL A 220 8.51 9.30 10.86
CA VAL A 220 7.84 8.03 10.57
C VAL A 220 6.85 7.75 11.69
N VAL A 221 5.58 7.58 11.32
CA VAL A 221 4.57 7.14 12.28
C VAL A 221 4.69 5.63 12.33
N LYS A 222 5.39 5.13 13.36
CA LYS A 222 5.36 3.71 13.67
C LYS A 222 3.91 3.38 13.98
N GLU A 223 3.21 2.80 13.02
CA GLU A 223 1.92 2.19 13.28
C GLU A 223 2.16 1.22 14.45
N ARG A 224 1.42 1.42 15.54
CA ARG A 224 1.00 0.25 16.33
C ARG A 224 0.05 -0.51 15.41
N MET A 225 0.58 -1.15 14.37
CA MET A 225 -0.17 -2.14 13.63
C MET A 225 -0.58 -3.13 14.70
N ALA A 226 -1.90 -3.24 14.92
CA ALA A 226 -2.45 -4.38 15.59
C ALA A 226 -1.77 -5.59 14.94
N ALA A 227 -1.05 -6.37 15.72
CA ALA A 227 -0.47 -7.63 15.32
C ALA A 227 -1.63 -8.58 14.98
N GLY A 228 -2.28 -8.33 13.85
CA GLY A 228 -3.15 -9.28 13.20
C GLY A 228 -2.25 -10.37 12.62
N PRO A 229 -2.64 -11.65 12.72
CA PRO A 229 -1.79 -12.80 12.41
C PRO A 229 -1.35 -12.91 10.94
N VAL A 230 -1.68 -11.93 10.10
CA VAL A 230 -1.42 -11.92 8.65
C VAL A 230 -0.19 -11.07 8.28
N ALA A 231 0.24 -10.14 9.14
CA ALA A 231 1.38 -9.25 8.84
C ALA A 231 2.76 -9.95 8.97
N GLY A 232 2.80 -11.16 9.52
CA GLY A 232 4.01 -11.99 9.64
C GLY A 232 4.27 -12.93 8.48
N LEU A 233 3.40 -12.97 7.47
CA LEU A 233 3.58 -13.84 6.30
C LEU A 233 4.44 -13.10 5.25
N SER A 234 5.74 -13.09 5.48
CA SER A 234 6.72 -12.71 4.46
C SER A 234 6.47 -13.50 3.17
N GLY A 235 6.73 -12.90 2.00
CA GLY A 235 6.53 -13.56 0.70
C GLY A 235 7.23 -14.92 0.56
N THR A 236 8.25 -15.17 1.39
CA THR A 236 8.93 -16.46 1.54
C THR A 236 8.06 -17.55 2.18
N MET A 237 7.18 -17.23 3.12
CA MET A 237 6.26 -18.23 3.70
C MET A 237 5.14 -18.62 2.73
N ILE A 238 4.63 -17.68 1.93
CA ILE A 238 3.62 -18.00 0.90
C ILE A 238 4.24 -18.91 -0.17
N ALA A 239 5.48 -18.62 -0.59
CA ALA A 239 6.22 -19.48 -1.50
C ALA A 239 6.56 -20.85 -0.89
N ALA A 240 6.90 -20.91 0.40
CA ALA A 240 7.18 -22.16 1.09
C ALA A 240 5.93 -23.04 1.25
N VAL A 241 4.78 -22.46 1.61
CA VAL A 241 3.51 -23.18 1.68
C VAL A 241 3.10 -23.69 0.30
N GLY A 242 3.24 -22.85 -0.74
CA GLY A 242 3.00 -23.26 -2.13
C GLY A 242 3.90 -24.42 -2.58
N ALA A 243 5.20 -24.36 -2.25
CA ALA A 243 6.17 -25.40 -2.57
C ALA A 243 5.86 -26.72 -1.85
N VAL A 244 5.52 -26.67 -0.55
CA VAL A 244 5.16 -27.87 0.23
C VAL A 244 3.86 -28.49 -0.30
N LEU A 245 2.91 -27.69 -0.75
CA LEU A 245 1.64 -28.17 -1.29
C LEU A 245 1.83 -28.83 -2.68
N MET A 246 2.68 -28.25 -3.54
CA MET A 246 3.13 -28.88 -4.79
C MET A 246 3.85 -30.21 -4.54
N LEU A 247 4.74 -30.24 -3.55
CA LEU A 247 5.56 -31.41 -3.25
C LEU A 247 4.74 -32.55 -2.64
N THR A 248 3.72 -32.22 -1.84
CA THR A 248 2.75 -33.20 -1.32
C THR A 248 1.85 -33.74 -2.43
N ILE A 249 1.39 -32.93 -3.38
CA ILE A 249 0.64 -33.39 -4.57
C ILE A 249 1.51 -34.32 -5.44
N LEU A 250 2.78 -33.97 -5.68
CA LEU A 250 3.72 -34.82 -6.42
C LEU A 250 4.04 -36.13 -5.71
N MET A 251 4.16 -36.12 -4.38
CA MET A 251 4.33 -37.35 -3.59
C MET A 251 3.08 -38.22 -3.60
N LEU A 252 1.89 -37.65 -3.44
CA LEU A 252 0.62 -38.39 -3.49
C LEU A 252 0.41 -39.05 -4.86
N THR A 253 0.65 -38.30 -5.94
CA THR A 253 0.58 -38.85 -7.31
C THR A 253 1.62 -39.96 -7.50
N SER A 254 2.88 -39.76 -7.11
CA SER A 254 3.92 -40.80 -7.20
C SER A 254 3.59 -42.05 -6.37
N PHE A 255 3.04 -41.89 -5.17
CA PHE A 255 2.64 -42.99 -4.30
C PHE A 255 1.47 -43.79 -4.87
N MET A 256 0.50 -43.13 -5.51
CA MET A 256 -0.59 -43.79 -6.22
C MET A 256 -0.09 -44.58 -7.45
N PHE A 257 0.99 -44.13 -8.11
CA PHE A 257 1.60 -44.89 -9.22
C PHE A 257 2.50 -46.05 -8.75
N ARG A 258 3.10 -45.97 -7.55
CA ARG A 258 3.94 -47.06 -6.99
C ARG A 258 3.13 -48.20 -6.40
N LYS A 259 1.89 -47.96 -5.92
CA LYS A 259 0.95 -49.03 -5.55
C LYS A 259 0.25 -49.60 -6.79
N GLY A 260 1.03 -50.14 -7.73
CA GLY A 260 0.51 -51.08 -8.71
C GLY A 260 -0.11 -52.30 -8.00
N PRO A 261 -1.18 -52.91 -8.53
CA PRO A 261 -1.88 -53.98 -7.87
C PRO A 261 -0.91 -55.13 -7.56
N LYS A 262 -0.78 -55.48 -6.28
CA LYS A 262 -0.12 -56.73 -5.88
C LYS A 262 -0.81 -57.85 -6.67
N ARG A 263 -0.03 -58.55 -7.51
CA ARG A 263 -0.47 -59.73 -8.23
C ARG A 263 -1.29 -60.61 -7.27
N PRO A 264 -2.55 -60.94 -7.56
CA PRO A 264 -3.21 -62.00 -6.82
C PRO A 264 -2.38 -63.27 -7.01
N ALA A 265 -2.14 -63.98 -5.91
CA ALA A 265 -1.48 -65.28 -5.93
C ALA A 265 -2.22 -66.19 -6.92
N ALA A 266 -1.45 -66.98 -7.67
CA ALA A 266 -2.00 -67.89 -8.66
C ALA A 266 -3.08 -68.78 -8.02
N PRO A 267 -4.26 -68.96 -8.64
CA PRO A 267 -5.26 -69.89 -8.15
C PRO A 267 -4.63 -71.28 -8.15
N GLN A 268 -4.53 -71.91 -6.97
CA GLN A 268 -4.29 -73.34 -6.86
C GLN A 268 -5.50 -74.01 -7.53
N GLY A 269 -5.26 -74.59 -8.70
CA GLY A 269 -6.29 -75.33 -9.44
C GLY A 269 -6.84 -76.50 -8.60
N PRO A 270 -8.07 -76.94 -8.88
CA PRO A 270 -8.68 -78.05 -8.15
C PRO A 270 -7.86 -79.33 -8.39
N ALA A 271 -7.33 -79.89 -7.32
CA ALA A 271 -6.97 -81.30 -7.28
C ALA A 271 -8.27 -82.12 -7.23
N LEU A 272 -8.71 -82.62 -8.40
CA LEU A 272 -9.76 -83.64 -8.52
C LEU A 272 -9.20 -84.70 -9.48
N SER A 273 -8.45 -85.68 -8.95
CA SER A 273 -8.92 -86.97 -8.38
C SER A 273 -9.27 -87.98 -9.48
N LEU A 274 -8.22 -88.67 -9.96
CA LEU A 274 -8.25 -89.84 -10.84
C LEU A 274 -8.57 -91.13 -10.03
N GLU A 275 -9.72 -91.18 -9.36
CA GLU A 275 -10.18 -92.40 -8.68
C GLU A 275 -11.66 -92.69 -8.98
N THR A 276 -11.93 -93.15 -10.19
CA THR A 276 -13.09 -94.04 -10.48
C THR A 276 -12.81 -94.76 -11.79
N LEU A 277 -11.96 -95.78 -11.74
CA LEU A 277 -11.79 -96.79 -12.78
C LEU A 277 -11.20 -98.04 -12.12
N LYS A 278 -12.04 -98.77 -11.38
CA LYS A 278 -11.92 -100.21 -11.07
C LYS A 278 -13.09 -100.67 -10.20
N SER A 279 -14.10 -101.27 -10.85
CA SER A 279 -14.69 -102.58 -10.55
C SER A 279 -15.99 -102.71 -11.31
#